data_AF-V6JXW6-F1
#
_entry.id   AF-V6JXW6-F1
#
_cell.length_a   1.000
_cell.length_b   1.000
_cell.length_c   1.000
_cell.angle_alpha   90.00
_cell.angle_beta   90.00
_cell.angle_gamma   90.00
#
_symmetry.space_group_name_H-M   'P 1'
#
loop_
_entity.id
_entity.type
_entity.pdbx_description
1 polymer ?
#
loop_
_entity_poly.entity_id
_entity_poly.type
_entity_poly.pdbx_seq_one_letter_code
_entity_poly.pdbx_strand_id
1 'polypeptide(L)' 'MNLYDDQIDGDYTRQVEDAVRTYQLARGIQDDTLGVYGRATRKSLEAETSAP' A
#
# COMPACT_ATOMS: atom_id res chain seq x y z
N MET A 1 -12.97 -28.22 17.70
CA MET A 1 -13.87 -28.29 16.53
C MET A 1 -14.18 -26.86 16.11
N ASN A 2 -13.68 -26.46 14.94
CA ASN A 2 -14.26 -25.41 14.07
C ASN A 2 -14.13 -23.97 14.59
N LEU A 3 -13.73 -22.95 13.81
CA LEU A 3 -13.57 -22.82 12.36
C LEU A 3 -12.81 -21.50 12.13
N TYR A 4 -11.68 -21.50 11.40
CA TYR A 4 -11.22 -20.37 10.56
C TYR A 4 -10.80 -19.06 11.27
N ASP A 5 -9.83 -18.26 10.81
CA ASP A 5 -8.78 -18.40 9.79
C ASP A 5 -7.94 -17.11 9.86
N ASP A 6 -6.64 -17.27 9.70
CA ASP A 6 -5.67 -16.27 9.23
C ASP A 6 -4.98 -15.26 10.16
N GLN A 7 -3.66 -15.23 9.92
CA GLN A 7 -2.59 -14.45 10.51
C GLN A 7 -2.57 -13.04 9.90
N ILE A 8 -2.61 -12.01 10.73
CA ILE A 8 -2.09 -10.70 10.34
C ILE A 8 -1.15 -10.26 11.45
N ASP A 9 0.13 -10.58 11.28
CA ASP A 9 1.21 -9.95 12.05
C ASP A 9 1.14 -8.44 11.78
N GLY A 10 0.48 -7.69 12.66
CA GLY A 10 0.24 -6.23 12.52
C GLY A 10 1.50 -5.36 12.39
N ASP A 11 2.69 -5.96 12.29
CA ASP A 11 3.92 -5.32 11.86
C ASP A 11 4.00 -5.13 10.33
N TYR A 12 3.35 -5.98 9.53
CA TYR A 12 3.29 -5.81 8.08
C TYR A 12 2.50 -4.55 7.71
N THR A 13 1.42 -4.24 8.42
CA THR A 13 0.58 -3.09 8.09
C THR A 13 1.31 -1.76 8.27
N ARG A 14 2.13 -1.61 9.33
CA ARG A 14 2.92 -0.39 9.55
C ARG A 14 4.04 -0.22 8.53
N GLN A 15 4.77 -1.28 8.23
CA GLN A 15 5.86 -1.22 7.25
C GLN A 15 5.33 -0.96 5.83
N VAL A 16 4.17 -1.55 5.49
CA VAL A 16 3.50 -1.29 4.21
C VAL A 16 2.95 0.13 4.15
N GLU A 17 2.34 0.63 5.23
CA GLU A 17 1.88 2.01 5.31
C GLU A 17 3.03 3.00 5.13
N ASP A 18 4.16 2.79 5.81
CA ASP A 18 5.35 3.63 5.69
C ASP A 18 5.96 3.57 4.28
N ALA A 19 5.98 2.40 3.64
CA ALA A 19 6.45 2.25 2.27
C ALA A 19 5.54 2.99 1.27
N VAL A 20 4.22 2.84 1.41
CA VAL A 20 3.23 3.53 0.57
C VAL A 20 3.33 5.05 0.77
N ARG A 21 3.46 5.51 2.02
CA ARG A 21 3.65 6.92 2.35
C ARG A 21 4.90 7.48 1.71
N THR A 22 6.01 6.77 1.81
CA THR A 22 7.30 7.18 1.21
C THR A 22 7.17 7.29 -0.31
N TYR A 23 6.52 6.32 -0.94
CA TYR A 23 6.25 6.33 -2.38
C TYR A 23 5.38 7.52 -2.81
N GLN A 24 4.27 7.76 -2.10
CA GLN A 24 3.37 8.89 -2.38
C GLN A 24 4.10 10.23 -2.27
N LEU A 25 4.95 10.41 -1.25
CA LEU A 25 5.78 11.62 -1.10
C LEU A 25 6.77 11.78 -2.27
N ALA A 26 7.44 10.70 -2.67
CA ALA A 26 8.40 10.71 -3.78
C ALA A 26 7.76 11.05 -5.13
N ARG A 27 6.48 10.71 -5.32
CA ARG A 27 5.71 10.97 -6.54
C ARG A 27 4.77 12.17 -6.45
N GLY A 28 4.71 12.85 -5.31
CA GLY A 28 3.84 14.02 -5.09
C GLY A 28 2.35 13.69 -5.09
N ILE A 29 1.98 12.46 -4.74
CA ILE A 29 0.58 12.00 -4.69
C ILE A 29 -0.07 12.53 -3.41
N GLN A 30 -1.07 13.39 -3.56
CA GLN A 30 -1.81 14.03 -2.45
C GLN A 30 -3.30 13.70 -2.45
N ASP A 31 -3.81 13.09 -3.53
CA ASP A 31 -5.23 12.75 -3.68
C ASP A 31 -5.65 11.55 -2.81
N ASP A 32 -4.69 10.75 -2.36
CA ASP A 32 -4.90 9.64 -1.44
C ASP A 32 -4.32 9.96 -0.06
N THR A 33 -4.93 9.44 1.01
CA THR A 33 -4.37 9.51 2.36
C THR A 33 -2.96 8.92 2.38
N LEU A 34 -2.03 9.59 3.08
CA LEU A 34 -0.66 9.12 3.23
C LEU A 34 -0.64 7.72 3.87
N GLY A 35 0.08 6.79 3.24
CA GLY A 35 0.19 5.40 3.65
C GLY A 35 -0.96 4.51 3.18
N VAL A 36 -1.98 5.06 2.52
CA VAL A 36 -3.12 4.31 1.99
C VAL A 36 -2.91 4.00 0.52
N TYR A 37 -3.06 2.73 0.16
CA TYR A 37 -3.04 2.27 -1.23
C TYR A 37 -4.36 2.56 -1.95
N GLY A 38 -4.61 3.86 -2.17
CA GLY A 38 -5.79 4.37 -2.86
C GLY A 38 -5.67 4.33 -4.39
N ARG A 39 -6.60 4.98 -5.08
CA ARG A 39 -6.71 4.89 -6.55
C ARG A 39 -5.58 5.62 -7.26
N ALA A 40 -5.15 6.77 -6.73
CA ALA A 40 -4.07 7.55 -7.32
C ALA A 40 -2.72 6.86 -7.13
N THR A 41 -2.46 6.35 -5.92
CA THR A 41 -1.28 5.52 -5.60
C THR A 41 -1.23 4.29 -6.49
N ARG A 42 -2.34 3.55 -6.64
CA ARG A 42 -2.42 2.36 -7.50
C ARG A 42 -2.10 2.67 -8.95
N LYS A 43 -2.73 3.70 -9.51
CA LYS A 43 -2.51 4.09 -10.91
C LYS A 43 -1.06 4.48 -11.17
N SER A 44 -0.42 5.21 -10.24
CA SER A 44 0.99 5.57 -10.36
C SER A 44 1.89 4.35 -10.28
N LEU A 45 1.64 3.46 -9.30
CA LEU A 45 2.44 2.25 -9.12
C LEU A 45 2.35 1.35 -10.35
N GLU A 46 1.13 1.05 -10.81
CA GLU A 46 0.89 0.18 -11.97
C GLU A 46 1.43 0.78 -13.29
N ALA A 47 1.45 2.10 -13.43
CA ALA A 47 2.06 2.76 -14.59
C ALA A 47 3.59 2.65 -14.58
N GLU A 48 4.22 2.63 -13.40
CA GLU A 48 5.66 2.48 -13.25
C GLU A 48 6.11 1.02 -13.26
N THR A 49 5.26 0.11 -12.79
CA THR A 49 5.47 -1.33 -12.82
C THR A 49 4.74 -1.92 -14.02
N SER A 50 5.33 -1.82 -15.21
CA SER A 50 4.99 -2.77 -16.27
C SER A 50 5.40 -4.16 -15.76
N ALA A 51 4.43 -4.99 -15.41
CA ALA A 51 4.69 -6.37 -15.01
C ALA A 51 5.52 -7.06 -16.13
N PRO A 52 6.62 -7.76 -15.80
CA PRO A 52 7.30 -8.63 -16.76
C PRO A 52 6.41 -9.82 -17.16
#